data_AF-A0A7C8RHU2-F1
#
_entry.id   AF-A0A7C8RHU2-F1
#
_cell.length_a   1.000
_cell.length_b   1.000
_cell.length_c   1.000
_cell.angle_alpha   90.00
_cell.angle_beta   90.00
_cell.angle_gamma   90.00
#
_symmetry.space_group_name_H-M   'P 1'
#
loop_
_entity.id
_entity.type
_entity.pdbx_description
1 polymer ?
#
loop_
_entity_poly.entity_id
_entity_poly.type
_entity_poly.pdbx_seq_one_letter_code
_entity_poly.pdbx_strand_id
1 'polypeptide(L)'
;MATTALRGRQRLYDVGSPEVARFFEERGLFHPVVNNRRKISPSTISPSCSSPSVCSGGPSCHPTPTHLVDGTTHFTSAAISEPCDFIEIPVFLESRETLEFVGFCPERAEYIWDLWSKIPMHDIHVFNFFDFAVDFIPDPGIRQTRTEAINEKDGWREYMDELGISTGLKTAILLPEYENVRFTASCEFWLIESVREAYRALESLAQQFEESVKFFQYPEHGKDGKFKGTTEQPSTNVSPVPEGLRTKLYRASTLERATRFYIHQTGEINEYHFATLRGDLSGTEPVTYWTPQKVVADIYAGYLKRRIPIAQIIITEVEFSEELAASVDLVSLWGTIEGGDKINPSFQEYTWSCRKGIDYRIPHYLKYLEDVDVIISNILSLKDIEYRERDSWKEIQPSDLVRIEIDGEDRLGIQWAFKSEEAQLTFEEHCRGKVTQYNLDRLLTVASKTERSLSSATG
;
A
#
# COMPACT_ATOMS: atom_id res chain seq x y z
N MET A 1 0.62 13.72 -42.55
CA MET A 1 0.33 12.32 -42.89
C MET A 1 1.54 11.47 -42.55
N ALA A 2 1.64 11.04 -41.29
CA ALA A 2 2.63 10.08 -40.82
C ALA A 2 1.91 9.18 -39.80
N THR A 3 0.97 8.40 -40.32
CA THR A 3 0.36 7.28 -39.64
C THR A 3 0.91 6.04 -40.31
N THR A 4 1.28 5.02 -39.52
CA THR A 4 1.63 3.65 -39.91
C THR A 4 3.14 3.32 -39.92
N ALA A 5 3.67 2.94 -38.75
CA ALA A 5 4.60 1.81 -38.59
C ALA A 5 4.91 1.53 -37.09
N LEU A 6 3.88 1.26 -36.29
CA LEU A 6 3.99 0.56 -35.00
C LEU A 6 3.12 -0.71 -35.06
N ARG A 7 3.40 -1.57 -36.05
CA ARG A 7 2.82 -2.92 -36.14
C ARG A 7 3.97 -3.90 -36.02
N GLY A 8 4.12 -4.51 -34.85
CA GLY A 8 5.12 -5.54 -34.62
C GLY A 8 5.29 -5.98 -33.16
N ARG A 9 4.77 -5.21 -32.20
CA ARG A 9 4.89 -5.53 -30.77
C ARG A 9 3.65 -5.13 -29.99
N GLN A 10 2.57 -5.88 -30.09
CA GLN A 10 1.44 -5.67 -29.18
C GLN A 10 0.78 -7.02 -28.88
N ARG A 11 1.28 -7.70 -27.84
CA ARG A 11 0.36 -8.12 -26.76
C ARG A 11 0.32 -6.96 -25.77
N LEU A 12 -0.14 -5.79 -26.23
CA LEU A 12 -0.44 -4.74 -25.26
C LEU A 12 -1.74 -5.18 -24.62
N TYR A 13 -1.67 -5.49 -23.34
CA TYR A 13 -2.86 -5.62 -22.53
C TYR A 13 -3.46 -4.22 -22.46
N ASP A 14 -4.51 -4.00 -23.24
CA ASP A 14 -5.32 -2.79 -23.14
C ASP A 14 -5.86 -2.71 -21.70
N VAL A 15 -5.96 -1.50 -21.15
CA VAL A 15 -6.63 -1.22 -19.86
C VAL A 15 -8.16 -1.28 -20.06
N GLY A 16 -8.62 -2.36 -20.72
CA GLY A 16 -9.95 -2.57 -21.28
C GLY A 16 -9.87 -2.80 -22.79
N SER A 17 -10.16 -4.03 -23.22
CA SER A 17 -10.25 -4.44 -24.63
C SER A 17 -11.13 -3.49 -25.48
N PRO A 18 -10.99 -3.46 -26.82
CA PRO A 18 -11.79 -2.59 -27.67
C PRO A 18 -13.31 -2.74 -27.45
N GLU A 19 -13.76 -3.96 -27.16
CA GLU A 19 -15.15 -4.26 -26.81
C GLU A 19 -15.56 -3.61 -25.49
N VAL A 20 -14.69 -3.69 -24.48
CA VAL A 20 -14.89 -3.07 -23.16
C VAL A 20 -14.91 -1.55 -23.27
N ALA A 21 -13.93 -0.99 -23.99
CA ALA A 21 -13.83 0.43 -24.24
C ALA A 21 -15.11 0.98 -24.87
N ARG A 22 -15.59 0.33 -25.94
CA ARG A 22 -16.83 0.70 -26.61
C ARG A 22 -18.04 0.61 -25.68
N PHE A 23 -18.14 -0.45 -24.87
CA PHE A 23 -19.23 -0.65 -23.92
C PHE A 23 -19.35 0.52 -22.92
N PHE A 24 -18.22 1.01 -22.40
CA PHE A 24 -18.19 2.13 -21.46
C PHE A 24 -18.30 3.50 -22.15
N GLU A 25 -17.80 3.66 -23.38
CA GLU A 25 -17.99 4.88 -24.19
C GLU A 25 -19.46 5.11 -24.52
N GLU A 26 -20.20 4.07 -24.91
CA GLU A 26 -21.64 4.14 -25.19
C GLU A 26 -22.47 4.59 -23.97
N ARG A 27 -21.91 4.47 -22.76
CA ARG A 27 -22.53 4.89 -21.49
C ARG A 27 -22.04 6.25 -21.00
N GLY A 28 -21.17 6.94 -21.76
CA GLY A 28 -20.54 8.19 -21.34
C GLY A 28 -19.57 8.02 -20.17
N LEU A 29 -19.18 6.78 -19.86
CA LEU A 29 -18.31 6.44 -18.75
C LEU A 29 -16.82 6.51 -19.14
N PHE A 30 -16.52 6.25 -20.41
CA PHE A 30 -15.22 6.48 -21.03
C PHE A 30 -15.29 7.62 -22.04
N HIS A 31 -14.26 8.46 -22.07
CA HIS A 31 -14.04 9.43 -23.15
C HIS A 31 -13.21 8.83 -24.29
N PRO A 32 -13.27 9.43 -25.50
CA PRO A 32 -12.39 9.04 -26.60
C PRO A 32 -10.91 9.11 -26.22
N VAL A 33 -10.10 8.23 -26.81
CA VAL A 33 -8.66 8.21 -26.60
C VAL A 33 -8.03 9.48 -27.17
N VAL A 34 -7.23 10.16 -26.36
CA VAL A 34 -6.42 11.31 -26.75
C VAL A 34 -4.99 11.04 -26.29
N ASN A 35 -4.02 11.08 -27.20
CA ASN A 35 -2.60 10.85 -26.91
C ASN A 35 -2.32 9.55 -26.12
N ASN A 36 -2.91 8.43 -26.54
CA ASN A 36 -2.82 7.12 -25.86
C ASN A 36 -3.30 7.11 -24.39
N ARG A 37 -4.09 8.11 -24.00
CA ARG A 37 -4.73 8.22 -22.69
C ARG A 37 -6.25 8.24 -22.83
N ARG A 38 -6.92 7.81 -21.78
CA ARG A 38 -8.38 7.75 -21.71
C ARG A 38 -8.84 8.36 -20.39
N LYS A 39 -9.83 9.25 -20.48
CA LYS A 39 -10.53 9.74 -19.28
C LYS A 39 -11.65 8.79 -18.93
N ILE A 40 -11.66 8.34 -17.68
CA ILE A 40 -12.66 7.42 -17.12
C ILE A 40 -13.39 8.11 -15.97
N SER A 41 -14.71 7.97 -15.91
CA SER A 41 -15.46 8.40 -14.73
C SER A 41 -15.23 7.43 -13.58
N PRO A 42 -15.06 7.86 -12.32
CA PRO A 42 -15.05 6.94 -11.16
C PRO A 42 -16.29 6.05 -11.04
N SER A 43 -17.41 6.48 -11.63
CA SER A 43 -18.64 5.68 -11.72
C SER A 43 -18.49 4.43 -12.60
N THR A 44 -17.38 4.30 -13.34
CA THR A 44 -17.05 3.07 -14.10
C THR A 44 -16.78 1.89 -13.18
N ILE A 45 -16.35 2.15 -11.94
CA ILE A 45 -15.83 1.15 -10.99
C ILE A 45 -16.70 1.05 -9.76
N SER A 46 -17.33 2.15 -9.36
CA SER A 46 -18.26 2.14 -8.25
C SER A 46 -19.66 1.76 -8.71
N PRO A 47 -20.31 0.77 -8.06
CA PRO A 47 -21.73 0.54 -8.27
C PRO A 47 -22.47 1.81 -7.86
N SER A 48 -23.29 2.33 -8.76
CA SER A 48 -24.07 3.55 -8.56
C SER A 48 -25.12 3.32 -7.47
N CYS A 49 -24.75 3.54 -6.20
CA CYS A 49 -25.70 3.72 -5.11
C CYS A 49 -26.22 5.16 -5.10
N SER A 50 -26.92 5.62 -6.15
CA SER A 50 -27.82 6.79 -6.01
C SER A 50 -28.87 6.89 -7.13
N SER A 51 -30.09 6.49 -6.82
CA SER A 51 -31.28 7.33 -7.02
C SER A 51 -32.33 6.92 -5.99
N PRO A 52 -32.81 7.81 -5.10
CA PRO A 52 -33.92 7.52 -4.21
C PRO A 52 -35.23 7.67 -5.01
N SER A 53 -35.50 6.72 -5.91
CA SER A 53 -36.82 6.60 -6.53
C SER A 53 -37.36 5.20 -6.26
N VAL A 54 -38.14 5.12 -5.18
CA VAL A 54 -39.27 4.20 -4.96
C VAL A 54 -39.28 2.98 -5.89
N CYS A 55 -38.51 1.95 -5.54
CA CYS A 55 -38.75 0.57 -5.98
C CYS A 55 -38.25 -0.37 -4.88
N SER A 56 -39.21 -0.89 -4.12
CA SER A 56 -38.99 -1.91 -3.10
C SER A 56 -38.58 -3.23 -3.75
N GLY A 57 -37.50 -3.85 -3.28
CA GLY A 57 -37.31 -5.32 -3.38
C GLY A 57 -36.49 -5.87 -4.54
N GLY A 58 -35.34 -5.29 -4.89
CA GLY A 58 -34.34 -5.93 -5.75
C GLY A 58 -33.04 -6.24 -4.98
N PRO A 59 -32.40 -7.42 -5.18
CA PRO A 59 -31.09 -7.69 -4.59
C PRO A 59 -30.06 -6.71 -5.16
N SER A 60 -29.20 -6.19 -4.29
CA SER A 60 -28.08 -5.30 -4.65
C SER A 60 -27.05 -6.09 -5.47
N CYS A 61 -26.88 -5.76 -6.74
CA CYS A 61 -26.07 -6.53 -7.69
C CYS A 61 -24.77 -5.79 -8.04
N HIS A 62 -23.61 -6.19 -7.48
CA HIS A 62 -22.24 -6.16 -8.07
C HIS A 62 -21.19 -6.60 -7.02
N PRO A 63 -20.03 -7.13 -7.44
CA PRO A 63 -19.01 -7.70 -6.57
C PRO A 63 -18.00 -6.63 -6.11
N THR A 64 -18.45 -5.57 -5.45
CA THR A 64 -17.63 -5.10 -4.32
C THR A 64 -17.57 -6.29 -3.37
N PRO A 65 -16.42 -6.65 -2.77
CA PRO A 65 -16.43 -7.72 -1.78
C PRO A 65 -17.48 -7.31 -0.75
N THR A 66 -18.58 -8.05 -0.67
CA THR A 66 -19.74 -7.77 0.21
C THR A 66 -19.37 -7.75 1.69
N HIS A 67 -18.09 -8.03 1.96
CA HIS A 67 -17.45 -8.21 3.24
C HIS A 67 -16.53 -7.03 3.63
N LEU A 68 -16.34 -6.02 2.76
CA LEU A 68 -15.63 -4.79 3.16
C LEU A 68 -16.55 -3.91 4.00
N VAL A 69 -16.05 -3.47 5.16
CA VAL A 69 -16.73 -2.52 6.03
C VAL A 69 -16.45 -1.10 5.51
N ASP A 70 -17.45 -0.23 5.58
CA ASP A 70 -17.25 1.18 5.28
C ASP A 70 -16.38 1.84 6.37
N GLY A 71 -15.15 2.21 6.01
CA GLY A 71 -14.20 2.83 6.92
C GLY A 71 -14.37 4.33 7.11
N THR A 72 -15.28 4.99 6.37
CA THR A 72 -15.39 6.45 6.36
C THR A 72 -15.77 7.08 7.71
N THR A 73 -16.44 6.33 8.58
CA THR A 73 -16.77 6.77 9.95
C THR A 73 -15.76 6.29 10.99
N HIS A 74 -14.86 5.40 10.60
CA HIS A 74 -13.88 4.79 11.50
C HIS A 74 -12.51 5.47 11.40
N PHE A 75 -12.17 6.07 10.26
CA PHE A 75 -10.82 6.57 9.96
C PHE A 75 -10.88 7.98 9.38
N THR A 76 -9.98 8.84 9.84
CA THR A 76 -9.93 10.24 9.43
C THR A 76 -9.34 10.40 8.03
N SER A 77 -8.44 9.51 7.60
CA SER A 77 -7.86 9.53 6.26
C SER A 77 -8.88 9.34 5.15
N ALA A 78 -10.03 8.73 5.44
CA ALA A 78 -11.14 8.66 4.49
C ALA A 78 -11.66 10.05 4.06
N ALA A 79 -11.47 11.09 4.88
CA ALA A 79 -11.88 12.46 4.57
C ALA A 79 -10.93 13.19 3.60
N ILE A 80 -9.78 12.58 3.25
CA ILE A 80 -8.77 13.17 2.35
C ILE A 80 -9.19 13.03 0.87
N SER A 81 -9.98 12.02 0.60
CA SER A 81 -10.48 11.61 -0.71
C SER A 81 -11.61 12.53 -1.17
N GLU A 82 -11.37 13.32 -2.23
CA GLU A 82 -12.41 14.08 -2.91
C GLU A 82 -12.86 13.35 -4.19
N PRO A 83 -14.17 13.30 -4.47
CA PRO A 83 -14.66 12.78 -5.75
C PRO A 83 -14.03 13.56 -6.90
N CYS A 84 -13.51 12.84 -7.89
CA CYS A 84 -13.06 13.44 -9.14
C CYS A 84 -14.07 13.12 -10.24
N ASP A 85 -14.36 14.04 -11.16
CA ASP A 85 -15.29 13.73 -12.24
C ASP A 85 -14.71 12.69 -13.20
N PHE A 86 -13.40 12.81 -13.48
CA PHE A 86 -12.68 11.93 -14.39
C PHE A 86 -11.22 11.75 -13.99
N ILE A 87 -10.72 10.52 -14.15
CA ILE A 87 -9.31 10.19 -14.00
C ILE A 87 -8.76 9.82 -15.37
N GLU A 88 -7.56 10.29 -15.67
CA GLU A 88 -6.87 9.96 -16.91
C GLU A 88 -5.95 8.76 -16.69
N ILE A 89 -6.18 7.70 -17.45
CA ILE A 89 -5.40 6.45 -17.40
C ILE A 89 -4.74 6.20 -18.76
N PRO A 90 -3.60 5.48 -18.82
CA PRO A 90 -3.04 5.00 -20.07
C PRO A 90 -3.97 3.98 -20.74
N VAL A 91 -3.93 3.89 -22.06
CA VAL A 91 -4.69 2.88 -22.81
C VAL A 91 -4.06 1.50 -22.72
N PHE A 92 -2.74 1.42 -22.59
CA PHE A 92 -1.99 0.17 -22.58
C PHE A 92 -1.23 0.04 -21.27
N LEU A 93 -1.22 -1.15 -20.65
CA LEU A 93 -0.44 -1.41 -19.43
C LEU A 93 1.06 -1.24 -19.68
N GLU A 94 1.57 -1.64 -20.83
CA GLU A 94 2.96 -1.45 -21.22
C GLU A 94 3.10 -0.27 -22.20
N SER A 95 3.38 0.92 -21.67
CA SER A 95 3.54 2.11 -22.51
C SER A 95 4.35 3.20 -21.82
N ARG A 96 4.82 4.17 -22.62
CA ARG A 96 5.36 5.44 -22.11
C ARG A 96 4.35 6.15 -21.21
N GLU A 97 3.07 6.15 -21.59
CA GLU A 97 2.01 6.77 -20.82
C GLU A 97 1.78 6.11 -19.46
N THR A 98 2.02 4.79 -19.35
CA THR A 98 2.02 4.08 -18.07
C THR A 98 3.17 4.52 -17.18
N LEU A 99 4.39 4.64 -17.73
CA LEU A 99 5.55 5.11 -16.97
C LEU A 99 5.30 6.52 -16.39
N GLU A 100 4.74 7.41 -17.21
CA GLU A 100 4.31 8.73 -16.74
C GLU A 100 3.23 8.63 -15.65
N PHE A 101 2.26 7.72 -15.83
CA PHE A 101 1.15 7.53 -14.89
C PHE A 101 1.61 7.02 -13.52
N VAL A 102 2.54 6.06 -13.47
CA VAL A 102 3.00 5.44 -12.22
C VAL A 102 3.97 6.34 -11.45
N GLY A 103 4.53 7.37 -12.08
CA GLY A 103 5.25 8.42 -11.35
C GLY A 103 6.47 9.02 -12.04
N PHE A 104 6.88 8.58 -13.23
CA PHE A 104 8.03 9.16 -13.93
C PHE A 104 7.66 10.47 -14.66
N CYS A 105 8.61 11.38 -14.85
CA CYS A 105 8.42 12.55 -15.70
C CYS A 105 8.42 12.15 -17.19
N PRO A 106 7.84 12.96 -18.10
CA PRO A 106 7.75 12.63 -19.52
C PRO A 106 9.08 12.26 -20.17
N GLU A 107 10.14 13.00 -19.86
CA GLU A 107 11.48 12.80 -20.40
C GLU A 107 12.08 11.45 -19.94
N ARG A 108 11.90 11.12 -18.67
CA ARG A 108 12.38 9.86 -18.08
C ARG A 108 11.57 8.66 -18.59
N ALA A 109 10.25 8.82 -18.69
CA ALA A 109 9.35 7.81 -19.24
C ALA A 109 9.70 7.50 -20.71
N GLU A 110 9.97 8.51 -21.53
CA GLU A 110 10.42 8.33 -22.91
C GLU A 110 11.75 7.57 -22.98
N TYR A 111 12.72 7.95 -22.15
CA TYR A 111 14.01 7.27 -22.07
C TYR A 111 13.89 5.78 -21.70
N ILE A 112 13.13 5.46 -20.64
CA ILE A 112 12.91 4.07 -20.19
C ILE A 112 12.18 3.28 -21.29
N TRP A 113 11.15 3.88 -21.90
CA TRP A 113 10.39 3.26 -22.99
C TRP A 113 11.25 2.96 -24.22
N ASP A 114 12.14 3.87 -24.59
CA ASP A 114 13.07 3.68 -25.71
C ASP A 114 14.05 2.54 -25.47
N LEU A 115 14.50 2.36 -24.22
CA LEU A 115 15.35 1.23 -23.82
C LEU A 115 14.57 -0.09 -23.84
N TRP A 116 13.40 -0.11 -23.20
CA TRP A 116 12.49 -1.27 -23.22
C TRP A 116 12.19 -1.71 -24.66
N SER A 117 11.90 -0.74 -25.53
CA SER A 117 11.64 -0.97 -26.96
C SER A 117 12.87 -1.43 -27.75
N LYS A 118 14.06 -1.51 -27.18
CA LYS A 118 15.24 -2.08 -27.86
C LYS A 118 15.54 -3.50 -27.41
N ILE A 119 14.91 -3.98 -26.34
CA ILE A 119 15.11 -5.34 -25.84
C ILE A 119 14.60 -6.35 -26.89
N PRO A 120 15.44 -7.31 -27.33
CA PRO A 120 15.02 -8.33 -28.27
C PRO A 120 13.91 -9.22 -27.71
N MET A 121 12.96 -9.64 -28.54
CA MET A 121 11.78 -10.38 -28.09
C MET A 121 12.08 -11.72 -27.40
N HIS A 122 13.24 -12.32 -27.69
CA HIS A 122 13.68 -13.56 -27.04
C HIS A 122 14.18 -13.34 -25.61
N ASP A 123 14.56 -12.12 -25.25
CA ASP A 123 15.01 -11.75 -23.91
C ASP A 123 13.87 -11.23 -23.02
N ILE A 124 12.72 -10.87 -23.63
CA ILE A 124 11.54 -10.34 -22.92
C ILE A 124 10.98 -11.35 -21.91
N HIS A 125 11.12 -12.65 -22.15
CA HIS A 125 10.65 -13.67 -21.19
C HIS A 125 11.41 -13.65 -19.84
N VAL A 126 12.54 -12.95 -19.78
CA VAL A 126 13.36 -12.84 -18.57
C VAL A 126 13.01 -11.58 -17.76
N PHE A 127 12.40 -10.56 -18.39
CA PHE A 127 12.12 -9.27 -17.76
C PHE A 127 10.65 -8.93 -17.83
N ASN A 128 10.04 -8.64 -16.69
CA ASN A 128 8.75 -7.97 -16.63
C ASN A 128 8.97 -6.47 -16.95
N PHE A 129 8.13 -5.88 -17.82
CA PHE A 129 8.16 -4.45 -18.17
C PHE A 129 8.27 -3.57 -16.93
N PHE A 130 7.49 -3.92 -15.92
CA PHE A 130 7.39 -3.11 -14.74
C PHE A 130 8.60 -3.25 -13.81
N ASP A 131 9.13 -4.46 -13.62
CA ASP A 131 10.37 -4.66 -12.85
C ASP A 131 11.54 -3.94 -13.53
N PHE A 132 11.62 -4.00 -14.87
CA PHE A 132 12.58 -3.23 -15.65
C PHE A 132 12.48 -1.73 -15.39
N ALA A 133 11.26 -1.17 -15.32
CA ALA A 133 11.06 0.25 -15.04
C ALA A 133 11.44 0.63 -13.59
N VAL A 134 11.12 -0.22 -12.62
CA VAL A 134 11.45 0.02 -11.20
C VAL A 134 12.96 0.02 -10.98
N ASP A 135 13.72 -0.79 -11.71
CA ASP A 135 15.19 -0.84 -11.64
C ASP A 135 15.86 0.51 -12.02
N PHE A 136 15.15 1.44 -12.67
CA PHE A 136 15.64 2.79 -12.93
C PHE A 136 15.62 3.73 -11.72
N ILE A 137 15.01 3.33 -10.60
CA ILE A 137 15.04 4.04 -9.33
C ILE A 137 16.35 3.74 -8.56
N PRO A 138 16.75 2.47 -8.36
CA PRO A 138 18.04 2.13 -7.77
C PRO A 138 19.23 2.23 -8.75
N ASP A 139 19.03 2.61 -10.02
CA ASP A 139 19.99 2.40 -11.11
C ASP A 139 21.42 2.94 -10.85
N PRO A 140 22.42 2.06 -10.72
CA PRO A 140 23.81 2.43 -10.52
C PRO A 140 24.47 3.15 -11.69
N GLY A 141 23.91 3.08 -12.91
CA GLY A 141 24.39 3.78 -14.09
C GLY A 141 24.28 5.31 -13.99
N ILE A 142 23.32 5.81 -13.20
CA ILE A 142 23.20 7.23 -12.82
C ILE A 142 24.03 7.52 -11.56
N ARG A 143 24.20 6.54 -10.67
CA ARG A 143 24.86 6.66 -9.35
C ARG A 143 26.39 6.83 -9.38
N GLN A 144 27.00 7.38 -10.44
CA GLN A 144 28.46 7.56 -10.40
C GLN A 144 28.95 8.42 -9.21
N THR A 145 28.07 9.16 -8.51
CA THR A 145 28.47 9.95 -7.33
C THR A 145 27.46 10.07 -6.18
N ARG A 146 26.14 9.80 -6.36
CA ARG A 146 25.13 10.17 -5.34
C ARG A 146 24.48 8.97 -4.65
N THR A 147 24.42 9.05 -3.34
CA THR A 147 23.88 8.03 -2.43
C THR A 147 22.39 8.32 -2.18
N GLU A 148 21.51 7.30 -2.09
CA GLU A 148 20.02 7.37 -1.92
C GLU A 148 19.52 8.48 -0.95
N ALA A 149 18.46 9.25 -1.19
CA ALA A 149 18.04 10.21 -0.14
C ALA A 149 17.37 9.51 1.06
N ILE A 150 17.87 9.68 2.28
CA ILE A 150 17.44 8.98 3.50
C ILE A 150 16.85 9.93 4.54
N ASN A 151 17.50 11.06 4.80
CA ASN A 151 17.12 12.01 5.86
C ASN A 151 16.80 13.40 5.29
N GLU A 152 16.48 14.36 6.16
CA GLU A 152 16.09 15.71 5.73
C GLU A 152 17.20 16.46 4.98
N LYS A 153 18.47 16.19 5.32
CA LYS A 153 19.65 16.88 4.75
C LYS A 153 20.04 16.37 3.36
N ASP A 154 19.54 15.20 2.96
CA ASP A 154 19.94 14.57 1.69
C ASP A 154 19.33 15.24 0.43
N GLY A 155 18.41 16.20 0.60
CA GLY A 155 17.79 16.91 -0.51
C GLY A 155 16.89 15.98 -1.34
N TRP A 156 15.82 15.46 -0.73
CA TRP A 156 14.90 14.50 -1.36
C TRP A 156 14.30 15.03 -2.67
N ARG A 157 14.08 16.36 -2.76
CA ARG A 157 13.51 16.98 -3.96
C ARG A 157 14.48 16.90 -5.13
N GLU A 158 15.71 17.34 -4.92
CA GLU A 158 16.78 17.32 -5.91
C GLU A 158 17.11 15.88 -6.31
N TYR A 159 17.11 14.96 -5.34
CA TYR A 159 17.31 13.53 -5.59
C TYR A 159 16.20 12.96 -6.51
N MET A 160 14.94 13.28 -6.26
CA MET A 160 13.84 12.86 -7.12
C MET A 160 13.83 13.55 -8.49
N ASP A 161 14.33 14.78 -8.60
CA ASP A 161 14.52 15.47 -9.88
C ASP A 161 15.54 14.74 -10.76
N GLU A 162 16.66 14.31 -10.19
CA GLU A 162 17.71 13.54 -10.88
C GLU A 162 17.22 12.17 -11.36
N LEU A 163 16.37 11.50 -10.56
CA LEU A 163 15.74 10.23 -10.93
C LEU A 163 14.68 10.39 -12.03
N GLY A 164 14.27 11.63 -12.33
CA GLY A 164 13.21 11.91 -13.30
C GLY A 164 11.82 11.54 -12.77
N ILE A 165 11.54 11.84 -11.51
CA ILE A 165 10.22 11.61 -10.90
C ILE A 165 9.30 12.81 -11.19
N SER A 166 8.04 12.51 -11.50
CA SER A 166 6.99 13.48 -11.78
C SER A 166 6.75 14.45 -10.61
N THR A 167 6.36 15.69 -10.94
CA THR A 167 6.02 16.71 -9.93
C THR A 167 4.88 16.26 -9.01
N GLY A 168 3.91 15.50 -9.55
CA GLY A 168 2.79 14.98 -8.76
C GLY A 168 3.26 14.05 -7.64
N LEU A 169 4.02 13.00 -7.98
CA LEU A 169 4.52 12.04 -6.99
C LEU A 169 5.51 12.70 -6.00
N LYS A 170 6.41 13.57 -6.49
CA LYS A 170 7.31 14.35 -5.62
C LYS A 170 6.55 15.16 -4.59
N THR A 171 5.50 15.86 -5.00
CA THR A 171 4.67 16.68 -4.11
C THR A 171 3.98 15.81 -3.08
N ALA A 172 3.41 14.67 -3.48
CA ALA A 172 2.75 13.73 -2.59
C ALA A 172 3.69 13.13 -1.53
N ILE A 173 4.91 12.77 -1.90
CA ILE A 173 5.93 12.24 -0.97
C ILE A 173 6.40 13.33 0.01
N LEU A 174 6.51 14.58 -0.43
CA LEU A 174 7.06 15.69 0.38
C LEU A 174 6.03 16.45 1.21
N LEU A 175 4.78 15.98 1.27
CA LEU A 175 3.73 16.59 2.08
C LEU A 175 4.14 16.71 3.55
N PRO A 176 4.16 17.93 4.14
CA PRO A 176 4.65 18.15 5.51
C PRO A 176 3.87 17.38 6.58
N GLU A 177 2.57 17.19 6.40
CA GLU A 177 1.72 16.51 7.37
C GLU A 177 2.04 15.01 7.53
N TYR A 178 2.80 14.43 6.60
CA TYR A 178 3.26 13.03 6.65
C TYR A 178 4.75 12.91 6.98
N GLU A 179 5.39 13.98 7.45
CA GLU A 179 6.82 13.98 7.73
C GLU A 179 7.25 12.86 8.70
N ASN A 180 6.43 12.60 9.72
CA ASN A 180 6.66 11.56 10.72
C ASN A 180 6.70 10.14 10.12
N VAL A 181 5.89 9.88 9.09
CA VAL A 181 5.89 8.60 8.36
C VAL A 181 6.89 8.61 7.21
N ARG A 182 7.08 9.75 6.53
CA ARG A 182 8.02 9.91 5.42
C ARG A 182 9.42 9.45 5.81
N PHE A 183 9.88 9.78 7.01
CA PHE A 183 11.23 9.39 7.44
C PHE A 183 11.33 8.02 8.11
N THR A 184 10.27 7.20 8.12
CA THR A 184 10.39 5.82 8.60
C THR A 184 11.14 4.93 7.61
N ALA A 185 11.26 5.36 6.35
CA ALA A 185 12.03 4.71 5.30
C ALA A 185 12.71 5.74 4.38
N SER A 186 13.56 5.27 3.48
CA SER A 186 14.26 6.12 2.52
C SER A 186 13.35 6.65 1.41
N CYS A 187 13.82 7.69 0.71
CA CYS A 187 13.15 8.22 -0.47
C CYS A 187 12.98 7.14 -1.55
N GLU A 188 14.04 6.36 -1.80
CA GLU A 188 14.02 5.26 -2.77
C GLU A 188 12.98 4.20 -2.41
N PHE A 189 12.89 3.80 -1.13
CA PHE A 189 11.85 2.88 -0.67
C PHE A 189 10.44 3.41 -1.02
N TRP A 190 10.16 4.67 -0.67
CA TRP A 190 8.85 5.25 -0.95
C TRP A 190 8.56 5.40 -2.45
N LEU A 191 9.56 5.72 -3.26
CA LEU A 191 9.42 5.79 -4.72
C LEU A 191 9.07 4.42 -5.30
N ILE A 192 9.85 3.39 -4.93
CA ILE A 192 9.62 2.01 -5.37
C ILE A 192 8.21 1.58 -4.96
N GLU A 193 7.84 1.68 -3.69
CA GLU A 193 6.51 1.28 -3.24
C GLU A 193 5.39 2.06 -3.94
N SER A 194 5.56 3.37 -4.18
CA SER A 194 4.55 4.17 -4.90
C SER A 194 4.34 3.69 -6.32
N VAL A 195 5.44 3.51 -7.06
CA VAL A 195 5.42 3.12 -8.47
C VAL A 195 4.86 1.70 -8.62
N ARG A 196 5.23 0.77 -7.72
CA ARG A 196 4.71 -0.61 -7.64
C ARG A 196 3.22 -0.65 -7.42
N GLU A 197 2.76 0.03 -6.39
CA GLU A 197 1.35 0.00 -6.02
C GLU A 197 0.48 0.78 -7.02
N ALA A 198 1.00 1.84 -7.66
CA ALA A 198 0.30 2.54 -8.74
C ALA A 198 0.10 1.65 -9.98
N TYR A 199 1.12 0.86 -10.35
CA TYR A 199 1.01 -0.09 -11.45
C TYR A 199 0.02 -1.22 -11.13
N ARG A 200 0.11 -1.82 -9.93
CA ARG A 200 -0.85 -2.85 -9.47
C ARG A 200 -2.29 -2.33 -9.44
N ALA A 201 -2.49 -1.08 -8.99
CA ALA A 201 -3.81 -0.46 -9.00
C ALA A 201 -4.35 -0.31 -10.42
N LEU A 202 -3.49 0.02 -11.40
CA LEU A 202 -3.86 0.09 -12.81
C LEU A 202 -4.18 -1.29 -13.40
N GLU A 203 -3.43 -2.34 -13.05
CA GLU A 203 -3.71 -3.71 -13.46
C GLU A 203 -5.05 -4.21 -12.90
N SER A 204 -5.28 -3.98 -11.59
CA SER A 204 -6.53 -4.32 -10.93
C SER A 204 -7.71 -3.59 -11.58
N LEU A 205 -7.51 -2.33 -11.95
CA LEU A 205 -8.53 -1.55 -12.66
C LEU A 205 -8.84 -2.13 -14.04
N ALA A 206 -7.83 -2.51 -14.82
CA ALA A 206 -8.02 -3.16 -16.12
C ALA A 206 -8.85 -4.44 -15.99
N GLN A 207 -8.55 -5.27 -14.99
CA GLN A 207 -9.29 -6.49 -14.70
C GLN A 207 -10.75 -6.20 -14.35
N GLN A 208 -11.01 -5.19 -13.51
CA GLN A 208 -12.37 -4.81 -13.11
C GLN A 208 -13.23 -4.36 -14.29
N PHE A 209 -12.65 -3.68 -15.28
CA PHE A 209 -13.37 -3.31 -16.51
C PHE A 209 -13.79 -4.54 -17.33
N GLU A 210 -12.88 -5.50 -17.51
CA GLU A 210 -13.15 -6.76 -18.22
C GLU A 210 -14.26 -7.58 -17.54
N GLU A 211 -14.20 -7.69 -16.20
CA GLU A 211 -15.20 -8.41 -15.42
C GLU A 211 -16.58 -7.73 -15.47
N SER A 212 -16.61 -6.40 -15.42
CA SER A 212 -17.85 -5.62 -15.51
C SER A 212 -18.57 -5.89 -16.82
N VAL A 213 -17.86 -5.93 -17.95
CA VAL A 213 -18.47 -6.15 -19.26
C VAL A 213 -18.98 -7.58 -19.43
N LYS A 214 -18.25 -8.58 -18.96
CA LYS A 214 -18.71 -9.98 -18.96
C LYS A 214 -20.04 -10.13 -18.21
N PHE A 215 -20.17 -9.45 -17.08
CA PHE A 215 -21.41 -9.45 -16.30
C PHE A 215 -22.59 -8.83 -17.07
N PHE A 216 -22.38 -7.68 -17.72
CA PHE A 216 -23.45 -7.01 -18.46
C PHE A 216 -23.85 -7.72 -19.76
N GLN A 217 -22.93 -8.44 -20.41
CA GLN A 217 -23.21 -9.16 -21.65
C GLN A 217 -23.95 -10.48 -21.42
N TYR A 218 -23.80 -11.11 -20.25
CA TYR A 218 -24.40 -12.41 -19.94
C TYR A 218 -25.14 -12.43 -18.59
N PRO A 219 -26.27 -11.72 -18.44
CA PRO A 219 -27.04 -11.71 -17.19
C PRO A 219 -27.72 -13.06 -16.85
N GLU A 220 -27.65 -14.08 -17.72
CA GLU A 220 -28.57 -15.24 -17.71
C GLU A 220 -28.12 -16.50 -16.94
N HIS A 221 -27.05 -16.49 -16.14
CA HIS A 221 -26.69 -17.66 -15.31
C HIS A 221 -27.04 -17.57 -13.82
N GLY A 222 -27.79 -16.55 -13.40
CA GLY A 222 -28.22 -16.39 -12.00
C GLY A 222 -29.59 -16.99 -11.62
N LYS A 223 -30.37 -17.57 -12.55
CA LYS A 223 -31.80 -17.88 -12.28
C LYS A 223 -32.15 -19.33 -11.91
N ASP A 224 -31.24 -20.30 -12.06
CA ASP A 224 -31.57 -21.71 -11.76
C ASP A 224 -30.93 -22.27 -10.47
N GLY A 225 -30.16 -21.44 -9.77
CA GLY A 225 -29.72 -21.74 -8.40
C GLY A 225 -30.86 -21.52 -7.42
N LYS A 226 -31.78 -22.48 -7.31
CA LYS A 226 -32.75 -22.56 -6.20
C LYS A 226 -31.96 -22.78 -4.90
N PHE A 227 -31.38 -21.72 -4.36
CA PHE A 227 -30.74 -21.69 -3.05
C PHE A 227 -31.84 -21.96 -2.03
N LYS A 228 -31.94 -23.20 -1.59
CA LYS A 228 -32.70 -23.58 -0.41
C LYS A 228 -31.98 -22.90 0.75
N GLY A 229 -32.41 -21.68 1.08
CA GLY A 229 -32.03 -20.99 2.30
C GLY A 229 -32.61 -21.75 3.48
N THR A 230 -31.95 -22.83 3.90
CA THR A 230 -31.93 -23.18 5.31
C THR A 230 -31.03 -22.15 5.98
N THR A 231 -31.64 -21.08 6.47
CA THR A 231 -31.06 -20.23 7.50
C THR A 231 -31.00 -21.06 8.78
N GLU A 232 -30.07 -22.00 8.82
CA GLU A 232 -29.47 -22.41 10.09
C GLU A 232 -28.35 -21.41 10.34
N GLN A 233 -28.68 -20.36 11.09
CA GLN A 233 -27.66 -19.72 11.90
C GLN A 233 -27.09 -20.83 12.79
N PRO A 234 -25.77 -21.09 12.78
CA PRO A 234 -25.19 -21.73 13.94
C PRO A 234 -25.35 -20.73 15.09
N SER A 235 -26.40 -20.92 15.89
CA SER A 235 -26.49 -20.32 17.21
C SER A 235 -25.46 -21.02 18.09
N THR A 236 -24.19 -20.71 17.87
CA THR A 236 -23.16 -20.88 18.87
C THR A 236 -23.44 -19.83 19.95
N ASN A 237 -24.36 -20.18 20.85
CA ASN A 237 -24.36 -19.66 22.22
C ASN A 237 -23.08 -20.15 22.90
N VAL A 238 -21.93 -19.64 22.44
CA VAL A 238 -20.70 -19.64 23.22
C VAL A 238 -20.95 -18.57 24.26
N SER A 239 -21.07 -19.02 25.51
CA SER A 239 -21.12 -18.12 26.67
C SER A 239 -20.00 -17.09 26.55
N PRO A 240 -20.21 -15.81 26.93
CA PRO A 240 -19.14 -14.83 26.92
C PRO A 240 -18.02 -15.34 27.82
N VAL A 241 -16.97 -15.86 27.18
CA VAL A 241 -15.67 -16.01 27.82
C VAL A 241 -15.33 -14.60 28.27
N PRO A 242 -14.95 -14.40 29.55
CA PRO A 242 -14.55 -13.07 30.03
C PRO A 242 -13.59 -12.46 29.02
N GLU A 243 -13.85 -11.21 28.59
CA GLU A 243 -12.98 -10.48 27.66
C GLU A 243 -11.57 -10.40 28.26
N GLY A 244 -10.73 -11.38 27.91
CA GLY A 244 -9.29 -11.25 27.96
C GLY A 244 -8.87 -10.07 27.10
N LEU A 245 -7.70 -9.50 27.40
CA LEU A 245 -7.24 -8.26 26.78
C LEU A 245 -6.83 -8.52 25.31
N ARG A 246 -7.80 -8.55 24.40
CA ARG A 246 -7.55 -8.79 22.96
C ARG A 246 -6.86 -7.58 22.35
N THR A 247 -5.67 -7.77 21.81
CA THR A 247 -4.94 -6.70 21.11
C THR A 247 -5.38 -6.69 19.66
N LYS A 248 -5.83 -5.53 19.17
CA LYS A 248 -6.14 -5.35 17.75
C LYS A 248 -4.90 -4.84 17.03
N LEU A 249 -4.59 -5.43 15.88
CA LEU A 249 -3.51 -4.99 15.01
C LEU A 249 -4.08 -4.45 13.71
N TYR A 250 -3.48 -3.37 13.22
CA TYR A 250 -3.93 -2.61 12.07
C TYR A 250 -2.82 -2.50 11.03
N ARG A 251 -3.20 -2.49 9.76
CA ARG A 251 -2.31 -2.18 8.65
C ARG A 251 -3.05 -1.54 7.49
N ALA A 252 -2.49 -0.46 6.94
CA ALA A 252 -2.98 0.15 5.71
C ALA A 252 -2.33 -0.47 4.47
N SER A 253 -3.13 -0.69 3.42
CA SER A 253 -2.67 -1.20 2.12
C SER A 253 -3.64 -0.81 0.99
N THR A 254 -3.32 -1.19 -0.23
CA THR A 254 -4.23 -1.07 -1.38
C THR A 254 -5.25 -2.21 -1.38
N LEU A 255 -6.39 -2.03 -2.04
CA LEU A 255 -7.40 -3.09 -2.21
C LEU A 255 -6.81 -4.36 -2.84
N GLU A 256 -5.92 -4.21 -3.81
CA GLU A 256 -5.25 -5.35 -4.46
C GLU A 256 -4.45 -6.18 -3.45
N ARG A 257 -3.59 -5.55 -2.65
CA ARG A 257 -2.85 -6.23 -1.58
C ARG A 257 -3.78 -6.83 -0.53
N ALA A 258 -4.82 -6.10 -0.12
CA ALA A 258 -5.76 -6.56 0.90
C ALA A 258 -6.57 -7.79 0.46
N THR A 259 -7.02 -7.83 -0.79
CA THR A 259 -7.77 -8.99 -1.33
C THR A 259 -6.89 -10.22 -1.55
N ARG A 260 -5.60 -10.04 -1.82
CA ARG A 260 -4.63 -11.14 -1.87
C ARG A 260 -4.24 -11.64 -0.49
N PHE A 261 -4.18 -10.74 0.49
CA PHE A 261 -3.93 -11.09 1.88
C PHE A 261 -5.07 -11.91 2.50
N TYR A 262 -6.33 -11.63 2.18
CA TYR A 262 -7.48 -12.29 2.82
C TYR A 262 -8.55 -12.70 1.81
N ILE A 263 -8.79 -14.02 1.72
CA ILE A 263 -9.81 -14.60 0.86
C ILE A 263 -11.10 -14.74 1.65
N HIS A 264 -12.02 -13.78 1.48
CA HIS A 264 -13.29 -13.72 2.24
C HIS A 264 -14.13 -15.01 2.16
N GLN A 265 -14.07 -15.76 1.06
CA GLN A 265 -14.86 -16.98 0.87
C GLN A 265 -14.37 -18.15 1.73
N THR A 266 -13.06 -18.29 1.89
CA THR A 266 -12.43 -19.40 2.64
C THR A 266 -12.00 -18.98 4.04
N GLY A 267 -11.92 -17.67 4.28
CA GLY A 267 -11.31 -17.08 5.47
C GLY A 267 -9.80 -17.25 5.51
N GLU A 268 -9.17 -17.74 4.45
CA GLU A 268 -7.73 -17.95 4.35
C GLU A 268 -6.98 -16.62 4.33
N ILE A 269 -5.84 -16.62 5.01
CA ILE A 269 -4.90 -15.51 5.06
C ILE A 269 -3.64 -15.95 4.33
N ASN A 270 -3.03 -15.05 3.58
CA ASN A 270 -1.69 -15.20 3.04
C ASN A 270 -0.87 -13.97 3.43
N GLU A 271 -0.06 -14.14 4.47
CA GLU A 271 0.65 -13.07 5.16
C GLU A 271 1.71 -12.41 4.26
N TYR A 272 2.32 -13.21 3.38
CA TYR A 272 3.37 -12.79 2.45
C TYR A 272 2.95 -11.62 1.54
N HIS A 273 1.65 -11.45 1.25
CA HIS A 273 1.17 -10.31 0.46
C HIS A 273 1.35 -8.96 1.15
N PHE A 274 1.52 -8.96 2.47
CA PHE A 274 1.86 -7.80 3.29
C PHE A 274 3.35 -7.73 3.63
N ALA A 275 4.18 -8.66 3.18
CA ALA A 275 5.61 -8.57 3.43
C ALA A 275 6.22 -7.33 2.76
N THR A 276 7.12 -6.68 3.48
CA THR A 276 7.90 -5.53 3.02
C THR A 276 9.39 -5.84 3.17
N LEU A 277 10.17 -5.52 2.15
CA LEU A 277 11.62 -5.67 2.19
C LEU A 277 12.23 -4.48 2.92
N ARG A 278 13.14 -4.78 3.85
CA ARG A 278 13.92 -3.81 4.63
C ARG A 278 13.07 -2.93 5.56
N GLY A 279 13.54 -2.75 6.78
CA GLY A 279 12.89 -1.90 7.76
C GLY A 279 13.67 -1.84 9.06
N ASP A 280 12.99 -1.41 10.12
CA ASP A 280 13.57 -1.32 11.46
C ASP A 280 14.01 -2.67 12.03
N LEU A 281 13.34 -3.74 11.60
CA LEU A 281 13.44 -5.06 12.26
C LEU A 281 13.81 -6.18 11.29
N SER A 282 14.20 -5.83 10.06
CA SER A 282 14.78 -6.76 9.10
C SER A 282 15.61 -6.02 8.08
N GLY A 283 16.84 -6.49 7.84
CA GLY A 283 17.73 -5.89 6.83
C GLY A 283 17.78 -6.59 5.48
N THR A 284 17.39 -7.87 5.45
CA THR A 284 17.55 -8.72 4.26
C THR A 284 16.29 -9.50 3.93
N GLU A 285 15.47 -9.81 4.92
CA GLU A 285 14.31 -10.68 4.74
C GLU A 285 13.02 -9.87 4.66
N PRO A 286 12.06 -10.28 3.80
CA PRO A 286 10.72 -9.73 3.82
C PRO A 286 10.07 -10.02 5.17
N VAL A 287 9.57 -8.98 5.84
CA VAL A 287 8.80 -9.13 7.07
C VAL A 287 7.56 -8.27 7.00
N THR A 288 6.56 -8.61 7.79
CA THR A 288 5.30 -7.89 7.79
C THR A 288 5.17 -7.09 9.06
N TYR A 289 4.90 -5.79 8.87
CA TYR A 289 4.67 -4.86 9.95
C TYR A 289 3.18 -4.63 10.18
N TRP A 290 2.79 -4.62 11.45
CA TRP A 290 1.49 -4.23 11.95
C TRP A 290 1.63 -3.18 13.04
N THR A 291 0.57 -2.46 13.37
CA THR A 291 0.55 -1.54 14.50
C THR A 291 -0.68 -1.76 15.38
N PRO A 292 -0.56 -1.74 16.72
CA PRO A 292 -1.72 -1.77 17.60
C PRO A 292 -2.43 -0.41 17.68
N GLN A 293 -1.82 0.64 17.12
CA GLN A 293 -2.32 2.00 17.19
C GLN A 293 -3.09 2.34 15.92
N LYS A 294 -4.42 2.36 16.04
CA LYS A 294 -5.32 2.71 14.93
C LYS A 294 -4.93 4.02 14.21
N VAL A 295 -4.49 5.04 14.97
CA VAL A 295 -4.06 6.33 14.43
C VAL A 295 -2.80 6.21 13.56
N VAL A 296 -1.84 5.33 13.91
CA VAL A 296 -0.68 5.05 13.05
C VAL A 296 -1.16 4.53 11.69
N ALA A 297 -2.00 3.49 11.69
CA ALA A 297 -2.52 2.92 10.44
C ALA A 297 -3.30 3.95 9.60
N ASP A 298 -4.04 4.85 10.25
CA ASP A 298 -4.77 5.95 9.60
C ASP A 298 -3.82 6.93 8.89
N ILE A 299 -2.70 7.32 9.53
CA ILE A 299 -1.68 8.20 8.91
C ILE A 299 -1.04 7.50 7.71
N TYR A 300 -0.66 6.22 7.83
CA TYR A 300 -0.12 5.45 6.71
C TYR A 300 -1.12 5.33 5.55
N ALA A 301 -2.41 5.16 5.85
CA ALA A 301 -3.47 5.11 4.84
C ALA A 301 -3.60 6.44 4.09
N GLY A 302 -3.59 7.57 4.82
CA GLY A 302 -3.60 8.90 4.21
C GLY A 302 -2.38 9.14 3.33
N TYR A 303 -1.19 8.77 3.80
CA TYR A 303 0.04 8.92 3.03
C TYR A 303 0.04 8.05 1.76
N LEU A 304 -0.42 6.81 1.86
CA LEU A 304 -0.58 5.91 0.72
C LEU A 304 -1.57 6.49 -0.31
N LYS A 305 -2.71 7.03 0.15
CA LYS A 305 -3.71 7.65 -0.74
C LYS A 305 -3.14 8.83 -1.51
N ARG A 306 -2.34 9.68 -0.86
CA ARG A 306 -1.70 10.84 -1.49
C ARG A 306 -0.73 10.43 -2.60
N ARG A 307 0.09 9.39 -2.35
CA ARG A 307 1.06 8.88 -3.33
C ARG A 307 0.39 8.17 -4.50
N ILE A 308 -0.77 7.55 -4.27
CA ILE A 308 -1.43 6.69 -5.25
C ILE A 308 -2.93 7.02 -5.33
N PRO A 309 -3.31 8.13 -5.97
CA PRO A 309 -4.70 8.60 -5.96
C PRO A 309 -5.69 7.56 -6.49
N ILE A 310 -5.32 6.80 -7.52
CA ILE A 310 -6.22 5.80 -8.13
C ILE A 310 -6.44 4.55 -7.27
N ALA A 311 -5.57 4.28 -6.29
CA ALA A 311 -5.73 3.10 -5.45
C ALA A 311 -6.90 3.30 -4.48
N GLN A 312 -7.70 2.25 -4.32
CA GLN A 312 -8.61 2.13 -3.19
C GLN A 312 -7.79 1.71 -1.96
N ILE A 313 -7.94 2.45 -0.87
CA ILE A 313 -7.17 2.20 0.35
C ILE A 313 -7.99 1.38 1.35
N ILE A 314 -7.39 0.30 1.82
CA ILE A 314 -7.96 -0.60 2.81
C ILE A 314 -7.13 -0.52 4.10
N ILE A 315 -7.81 -0.45 5.24
CA ILE A 315 -7.19 -0.77 6.53
C ILE A 315 -7.65 -2.17 6.93
N THR A 316 -6.70 -3.08 7.07
CA THR A 316 -6.93 -4.43 7.60
C THR A 316 -6.75 -4.41 9.11
N GLU A 317 -7.75 -4.90 9.84
CA GLU A 317 -7.74 -5.15 11.27
C GLU A 317 -7.75 -6.66 11.52
N VAL A 318 -6.87 -7.12 12.40
CA VAL A 318 -6.81 -8.52 12.87
C VAL A 318 -6.79 -8.55 14.40
N GLU A 319 -7.36 -9.61 14.96
CA GLU A 319 -7.34 -9.85 16.40
C GLU A 319 -6.13 -10.70 16.80
N PHE A 320 -5.22 -10.12 17.58
CA PHE A 320 -4.10 -10.84 18.19
C PHE A 320 -4.52 -11.36 19.57
N SER A 321 -4.86 -12.65 19.60
CA SER A 321 -5.36 -13.37 20.78
C SER A 321 -4.25 -13.80 21.74
N GLU A 322 -4.60 -14.10 23.00
CA GLU A 322 -3.66 -14.66 23.98
C GLU A 322 -3.11 -16.03 23.56
N GLU A 323 -3.91 -16.84 22.86
CA GLU A 323 -3.46 -18.14 22.32
C GLU A 323 -2.36 -17.95 21.28
N LEU A 324 -2.57 -17.03 20.33
CA LEU A 324 -1.56 -16.64 19.35
C LEU A 324 -0.28 -16.12 20.04
N ALA A 325 -0.43 -15.24 21.03
CA ALA A 325 0.68 -14.72 21.82
C ALA A 325 1.49 -15.83 22.51
N ALA A 326 0.82 -16.88 22.99
CA ALA A 326 1.45 -18.01 23.67
C ALA A 326 2.10 -19.02 22.70
N SER A 327 1.73 -18.97 21.42
CA SER A 327 2.22 -19.88 20.37
C SER A 327 3.42 -19.36 19.58
N VAL A 328 3.88 -18.13 19.84
CA VAL A 328 5.01 -17.51 19.14
C VAL A 328 6.05 -17.01 20.14
N ASP A 329 7.33 -17.01 19.75
CA ASP A 329 8.38 -16.31 20.49
C ASP A 329 8.22 -14.80 20.30
N LEU A 330 7.71 -14.13 21.33
CA LEU A 330 7.40 -12.71 21.30
C LEU A 330 8.38 -11.92 22.17
N VAL A 331 9.13 -11.01 21.53
CA VAL A 331 10.09 -10.15 22.21
C VAL A 331 9.68 -8.68 22.10
N SER A 332 9.76 -7.97 23.22
CA SER A 332 9.63 -6.51 23.25
C SER A 332 11.00 -5.84 23.18
N LEU A 333 11.27 -5.12 22.09
CA LEU A 333 12.46 -4.33 21.87
C LEU A 333 12.11 -2.84 21.89
N TRP A 334 11.73 -2.33 23.06
CA TRP A 334 11.31 -0.93 23.20
C TRP A 334 12.44 0.04 22.86
N GLY A 335 12.11 1.14 22.19
CA GLY A 335 13.05 2.17 21.79
C GLY A 335 13.62 2.95 22.98
N THR A 336 12.86 3.07 24.06
CA THR A 336 13.28 3.79 25.27
C THR A 336 13.27 2.90 26.51
N ILE A 337 14.10 3.26 27.49
CA ILE A 337 14.15 2.71 28.85
C ILE A 337 13.95 3.84 29.88
N GLU A 338 13.86 3.48 31.16
CA GLU A 338 13.78 4.44 32.28
C GLU A 338 12.66 5.48 32.13
N GLY A 339 11.46 5.04 31.73
CA GLY A 339 10.29 5.93 31.62
C GLY A 339 10.27 6.83 30.38
N GLY A 340 11.16 6.60 29.40
CA GLY A 340 11.15 7.33 28.12
C GLY A 340 12.35 8.27 27.91
N ASP A 341 13.13 8.52 28.96
CA ASP A 341 14.20 9.53 28.95
C ASP A 341 15.49 9.06 28.26
N LYS A 342 15.71 7.74 28.19
CA LYS A 342 16.91 7.16 27.60
C LYS A 342 16.54 6.20 26.49
N ILE A 343 17.34 6.21 25.44
CA ILE A 343 17.24 5.25 24.35
C ILE A 343 17.78 3.88 24.79
N ASN A 344 17.16 2.80 24.31
CA ASN A 344 17.57 1.43 24.58
C ASN A 344 18.73 1.02 23.64
N PRO A 345 19.94 0.72 24.15
CA PRO A 345 21.09 0.38 23.31
C PRO A 345 20.86 -0.83 22.40
N SER A 346 20.14 -1.85 22.86
CA SER A 346 19.84 -3.04 22.05
C SER A 346 18.93 -2.69 20.87
N PHE A 347 17.93 -1.82 21.10
CA PHE A 347 17.07 -1.30 20.03
C PHE A 347 17.89 -0.49 19.03
N GLN A 348 18.74 0.43 19.51
CA GLN A 348 19.55 1.29 18.65
C GLN A 348 20.44 0.46 17.73
N GLU A 349 21.22 -0.46 18.29
CA GLU A 349 22.19 -1.24 17.51
C GLU A 349 21.50 -2.23 16.58
N TYR A 350 20.41 -2.87 17.02
CA TYR A 350 19.66 -3.79 16.17
C TYR A 350 18.98 -3.09 14.99
N THR A 351 18.23 -2.01 15.26
CA THR A 351 17.53 -1.25 14.21
C THR A 351 18.50 -0.61 13.23
N TRP A 352 19.63 -0.08 13.74
CA TRP A 352 20.71 0.41 12.91
C TRP A 352 21.26 -0.68 12.00
N SER A 353 21.53 -1.88 12.54
CA SER A 353 22.03 -3.02 11.77
C SER A 353 21.04 -3.45 10.68
N CYS A 354 19.75 -3.56 11.02
CA CYS A 354 18.70 -3.91 10.07
C CYS A 354 18.63 -2.90 8.92
N ARG A 355 18.62 -1.60 9.22
CA ARG A 355 18.53 -0.57 8.17
C ARG A 355 19.77 -0.50 7.26
N LYS A 356 20.94 -0.99 7.71
CA LYS A 356 22.17 -1.03 6.89
C LYS A 356 22.11 -2.21 5.91
N GLY A 357 21.23 -3.17 6.16
CA GLY A 357 21.05 -4.34 5.33
C GLY A 357 22.31 -5.20 5.25
N ILE A 358 22.62 -5.69 4.05
CA ILE A 358 23.72 -6.63 3.78
C ILE A 358 25.09 -6.07 4.17
N ASP A 359 25.25 -4.76 4.18
CA ASP A 359 26.53 -4.10 4.44
C ASP A 359 26.93 -4.11 5.93
N TYR A 360 26.02 -4.51 6.82
CA TYR A 360 26.28 -4.52 8.26
C TYR A 360 25.78 -5.80 8.92
N ARG A 361 26.66 -6.45 9.67
CA ARG A 361 26.32 -7.67 10.39
C ARG A 361 25.70 -7.33 11.73
N ILE A 362 24.56 -7.96 12.03
CA ILE A 362 23.97 -7.91 13.36
C ILE A 362 25.00 -8.43 14.39
N PRO A 363 25.28 -7.69 15.47
CA PRO A 363 26.21 -8.10 16.51
C PRO A 363 25.84 -9.45 17.10
N HIS A 364 26.85 -10.26 17.43
CA HIS A 364 26.64 -11.63 17.90
C HIS A 364 25.66 -11.74 19.09
N TYR A 365 25.69 -10.77 20.00
CA TYR A 365 24.83 -10.78 21.18
C TYR A 365 23.37 -10.38 20.90
N LEU A 366 23.08 -9.83 19.71
CA LEU A 366 21.73 -9.50 19.23
C LEU A 366 21.20 -10.49 18.20
N LYS A 367 22.01 -11.45 17.76
CA LYS A 367 21.60 -12.46 16.76
C LYS A 367 20.39 -13.28 17.16
N TYR A 368 20.15 -13.45 18.46
CA TYR A 368 18.93 -14.14 18.92
C TYR A 368 17.65 -13.47 18.38
N LEU A 369 17.67 -12.16 18.10
CA LEU A 369 16.54 -11.44 17.50
C LEU A 369 16.31 -11.82 16.03
N GLU A 370 17.29 -12.42 15.35
CA GLU A 370 17.09 -12.97 13.99
C GLU A 370 16.14 -14.19 14.03
N ASP A 371 16.19 -14.97 15.10
CA ASP A 371 15.43 -16.22 15.29
C ASP A 371 14.08 -16.04 15.99
N VAL A 372 13.74 -14.83 16.44
CA VAL A 372 12.47 -14.50 17.11
C VAL A 372 11.32 -14.42 16.09
N ASP A 373 10.16 -14.96 16.47
CA ASP A 373 8.94 -14.97 15.66
C ASP A 373 8.32 -13.57 15.49
N VAL A 374 8.11 -12.86 16.62
CA VAL A 374 7.48 -11.55 16.64
C VAL A 374 8.28 -10.56 17.49
N ILE A 375 8.61 -9.40 16.91
CA ILE A 375 9.24 -8.29 17.64
C ILE A 375 8.26 -7.12 17.75
N ILE A 376 7.94 -6.73 18.99
CA ILE A 376 7.24 -5.47 19.29
C ILE A 376 8.29 -4.38 19.52
N SER A 377 8.14 -3.25 18.84
CA SER A 377 9.13 -2.17 18.90
C SER A 377 8.49 -0.80 18.70
N ASN A 378 9.25 0.26 19.01
CA ASN A 378 8.90 1.60 18.55
C ASN A 378 9.29 1.80 17.08
N ILE A 379 8.66 2.76 16.42
CA ILE A 379 8.98 3.13 15.03
C ILE A 379 10.10 4.17 15.04
N LEU A 380 11.18 3.90 14.32
CA LEU A 380 12.30 4.83 14.18
C LEU A 380 12.05 5.79 12.99
N SER A 381 12.36 7.06 13.19
CA SER A 381 12.41 8.10 12.17
C SER A 381 13.87 8.40 11.84
N LEU A 382 14.18 8.51 10.55
CA LEU A 382 15.52 8.87 10.06
C LEU A 382 15.71 10.36 9.87
N LYS A 383 14.74 11.19 10.25
CA LYS A 383 14.71 12.62 9.92
C LYS A 383 16.04 13.32 10.22
N ASP A 384 16.53 13.14 11.44
CA ASP A 384 17.70 13.82 11.99
C ASP A 384 18.94 12.91 12.11
N ILE A 385 18.82 11.66 11.65
CA ILE A 385 19.89 10.68 11.73
C ILE A 385 20.79 10.81 10.50
N GLU A 386 22.05 11.20 10.70
CA GLU A 386 23.10 11.17 9.69
C GLU A 386 23.57 9.74 9.43
N TYR A 387 22.65 8.93 8.90
CA TYR A 387 22.76 7.48 8.81
C TYR A 387 23.99 7.00 8.02
N ARG A 388 24.54 7.84 7.15
CA ARG A 388 25.66 7.51 6.26
C ARG A 388 27.02 7.97 6.74
N GLU A 389 27.07 9.21 7.19
CA GLU A 389 28.33 9.87 7.54
C GLU A 389 28.89 9.33 8.85
N ARG A 390 28.06 8.59 9.59
CA ARG A 390 28.34 8.20 10.95
C ARG A 390 28.34 6.69 11.09
N ASP A 391 29.37 6.20 11.76
CA ASP A 391 29.64 4.77 11.95
C ASP A 391 29.01 4.22 13.25
N SER A 392 28.16 4.98 13.92
CA SER A 392 27.67 4.62 15.27
C SER A 392 26.17 4.72 15.43
N TRP A 393 25.57 3.58 15.75
CA TRP A 393 24.20 3.45 16.23
C TRP A 393 23.88 4.25 17.50
N LYS A 394 24.92 4.68 18.26
CA LYS A 394 24.78 5.37 19.56
C LYS A 394 24.10 6.72 19.49
N GLU A 395 23.94 7.25 18.30
CA GLU A 395 23.46 8.59 18.08
C GLU A 395 21.95 8.68 17.93
N ILE A 396 21.27 7.54 17.72
CA ILE A 396 19.82 7.46 17.78
C ILE A 396 19.36 7.99 19.15
N GLN A 397 18.56 9.04 19.19
CA GLN A 397 18.03 9.62 20.42
C GLN A 397 16.54 9.30 20.57
N PRO A 398 15.95 9.47 21.78
CA PRO A 398 14.50 9.36 21.96
C PRO A 398 13.67 10.34 21.10
N SER A 399 14.28 11.44 20.62
CA SER A 399 13.67 12.36 19.66
C SER A 399 13.51 11.77 18.27
N ASP A 400 14.29 10.75 17.93
CA ASP A 400 14.29 10.12 16.61
C ASP A 400 13.22 9.04 16.51
N LEU A 401 12.44 8.81 17.56
CA LEU A 401 11.30 7.89 17.53
C LEU A 401 10.06 8.64 17.03
N VAL A 402 9.25 7.97 16.22
CA VAL A 402 7.99 8.53 15.71
C VAL A 402 7.06 8.84 16.88
N ARG A 403 6.57 10.08 16.94
CA ARG A 403 5.56 10.55 17.90
C ARG A 403 4.26 10.83 17.18
N ILE A 404 3.16 10.40 17.79
CA ILE A 404 1.82 10.51 17.24
C ILE A 404 0.88 10.91 18.38
N GLU A 405 0.04 11.89 18.11
CA GLU A 405 -1.01 12.33 19.03
C GLU A 405 -2.13 11.27 19.06
N ILE A 406 -2.41 10.72 20.24
CA ILE A 406 -3.48 9.76 20.48
C ILE A 406 -4.26 10.27 21.69
N ASP A 407 -5.54 10.58 21.49
CA ASP A 407 -6.43 11.12 22.52
C ASP A 407 -5.89 12.41 23.19
N GLY A 408 -5.22 13.26 22.41
CA GLY A 408 -4.61 14.52 22.89
C GLY A 408 -3.26 14.35 23.59
N GLU A 409 -2.73 13.13 23.65
CA GLU A 409 -1.42 12.84 24.24
C GLU A 409 -0.41 12.42 23.17
N ASP A 410 0.79 12.98 23.23
CA ASP A 410 1.91 12.52 22.40
C ASP A 410 2.40 11.16 22.87
N ARG A 411 2.24 10.14 22.01
CA ARG A 411 2.69 8.77 22.27
C ARG A 411 3.70 8.32 21.23
N LEU A 412 4.57 7.40 21.62
CA LEU A 412 5.49 6.77 20.66
C LEU A 412 4.72 5.83 19.74
N GLY A 413 5.05 5.86 18.45
CA GLY A 413 4.59 4.91 17.46
C GLY A 413 5.07 3.50 17.79
N ILE A 414 4.19 2.51 17.65
CA ILE A 414 4.45 1.09 17.94
C ILE A 414 4.24 0.29 16.66
N GLN A 415 5.16 -0.65 16.41
CA GLN A 415 5.09 -1.62 15.34
C GLN A 415 5.36 -3.04 15.86
N TRP A 416 4.76 -4.02 15.18
CA TRP A 416 4.92 -5.44 15.41
C TRP A 416 5.42 -6.05 14.12
N ALA A 417 6.61 -6.66 14.14
CA ALA A 417 7.18 -7.34 12.99
C ALA A 417 7.04 -8.84 13.15
N PHE A 418 6.34 -9.50 12.21
CA PHE A 418 6.28 -10.95 12.08
C PHE A 418 7.41 -11.39 11.15
N LYS A 419 8.37 -12.14 11.69
CA LYS A 419 9.65 -12.40 11.02
C LYS A 419 9.78 -13.82 10.50
N SER A 420 9.46 -14.82 11.33
CA SER A 420 9.66 -16.23 10.97
C SER A 420 8.49 -16.75 10.13
N GLU A 421 8.77 -17.77 9.31
CA GLU A 421 7.73 -18.52 8.60
C GLU A 421 6.74 -19.18 9.59
N GLU A 422 7.23 -19.64 10.75
CA GLU A 422 6.40 -20.22 11.81
C GLU A 422 5.42 -19.19 12.39
N ALA A 423 5.86 -17.95 12.63
CA ALA A 423 5.00 -16.85 13.08
C ALA A 423 3.90 -16.55 12.08
N GLN A 424 4.24 -16.54 10.78
CA GLN A 424 3.31 -16.28 9.70
C GLN A 424 2.24 -17.37 9.60
N LEU A 425 2.65 -18.65 9.60
CA LEU A 425 1.71 -19.78 9.58
C LEU A 425 0.80 -19.79 10.81
N THR A 426 1.36 -19.53 11.99
CA THR A 426 0.63 -19.48 13.25
C THR A 426 -0.36 -18.30 13.26
N PHE A 427 0.04 -17.14 12.73
CA PHE A 427 -0.84 -15.99 12.51
C PHE A 427 -1.98 -16.33 11.55
N GLU A 428 -1.70 -16.97 10.42
CA GLU A 428 -2.70 -17.39 9.43
C GLU A 428 -3.73 -18.36 10.01
N GLU A 429 -3.30 -19.30 10.86
CA GLU A 429 -4.18 -20.22 11.55
C GLU A 429 -5.09 -19.50 12.57
N HIS A 430 -4.50 -18.70 13.46
CA HIS A 430 -5.23 -18.07 14.56
C HIS A 430 -6.13 -16.92 14.12
N CYS A 431 -5.74 -16.19 13.07
CA CYS A 431 -6.49 -15.07 12.51
C CYS A 431 -7.50 -15.51 11.43
N ARG A 432 -7.51 -16.79 11.02
CA ARG A 432 -8.43 -17.31 9.99
C ARG A 432 -9.88 -16.95 10.31
N GLY A 433 -10.53 -16.27 9.37
CA GLY A 433 -11.92 -15.81 9.55
C GLY A 433 -12.12 -14.67 10.56
N LYS A 434 -11.06 -14.12 11.16
CA LYS A 434 -11.08 -13.03 12.16
C LYS A 434 -10.44 -11.74 11.62
N VAL A 435 -10.64 -11.48 10.34
CA VAL A 435 -10.10 -10.30 9.64
C VAL A 435 -11.24 -9.35 9.33
N THR A 436 -11.07 -8.08 9.67
CA THR A 436 -11.96 -7.01 9.23
C THR A 436 -11.21 -6.09 8.28
N GLN A 437 -11.77 -5.83 7.10
CA GLN A 437 -11.18 -4.92 6.11
C GLN A 437 -12.08 -3.71 5.93
N TYR A 438 -11.54 -2.53 6.24
CA TYR A 438 -12.24 -1.25 6.13
C TYR A 438 -11.84 -0.57 4.82
N ASN A 439 -12.81 -0.35 3.94
CA ASN A 439 -12.58 0.44 2.73
C ASN A 439 -12.72 1.93 3.04
N LEU A 440 -11.67 2.70 2.80
CA LEU A 440 -11.64 4.13 3.07
C LEU A 440 -12.16 4.95 1.88
N ASP A 441 -12.25 4.34 0.70
CA ASP A 441 -12.64 5.00 -0.53
C ASP A 441 -14.01 4.47 -1.01
N ARG A 442 -15.01 5.34 -1.08
CA ARG A 442 -16.32 4.99 -1.67
C ARG A 442 -16.31 5.03 -3.21
N LEU A 443 -15.37 5.77 -3.82
CA LEU A 443 -15.22 6.02 -5.26
C LEU A 443 -13.73 6.12 -5.61
N LEU A 444 -13.35 5.99 -6.90
CA LEU A 444 -12.05 6.52 -7.32
C LEU A 444 -12.02 8.02 -7.01
N THR A 445 -11.28 8.38 -5.99
CA THR A 445 -11.12 9.74 -5.49
C THR A 445 -9.74 10.23 -5.83
N VAL A 446 -9.62 11.51 -6.16
CA VAL A 446 -8.31 12.15 -6.21
C VAL A 446 -8.09 12.80 -4.86
N ALA A 447 -6.87 12.71 -4.33
CA ALA A 447 -6.57 13.32 -3.06
C ALA A 447 -6.78 14.85 -3.18
N SER A 448 -7.58 15.42 -2.28
CA SER A 448 -7.96 16.84 -2.29
C SER A 448 -6.74 17.77 -2.40
N LYS A 449 -6.74 18.74 -3.32
CA LYS A 449 -5.63 19.72 -3.41
C LYS A 449 -5.55 20.66 -2.20
N THR A 450 -6.58 20.67 -1.36
CA THR A 450 -6.70 21.60 -0.25
C THR A 450 -5.75 21.20 0.86
N GLU A 451 -4.72 22.01 1.08
CA GLU A 451 -3.96 22.08 2.33
C GLU A 451 -4.94 22.38 3.46
N ARG A 452 -5.57 21.36 4.05
CA ARG A 452 -6.14 21.54 5.37
C ARG A 452 -4.95 21.61 6.30
N SER A 453 -4.56 22.82 6.68
CA SER A 453 -3.90 23.03 7.95
C SER A 453 -4.73 22.25 8.98
N LEU A 454 -4.14 21.21 9.59
CA LEU A 454 -4.63 20.70 10.86
C LEU A 454 -4.55 21.88 11.83
N SER A 455 -5.61 22.69 11.87
CA SER A 455 -5.72 23.79 12.80
C SER A 455 -5.71 23.16 14.17
N SER A 456 -4.69 23.49 14.95
CA SER A 456 -4.67 23.29 16.39
C SER A 456 -6.04 23.61 16.97
N ALA A 457 -6.71 22.59 17.52
CA ALA A 457 -7.86 22.80 18.39
C ALA A 457 -7.32 23.41 19.70
N THR A 458 -7.08 24.72 19.67
CA THR A 458 -7.00 25.54 20.88
C THR A 458 -8.36 26.21 21.03
N GLY A 459 -9.16 25.64 21.94
CA GLY A 459 -10.41 26.17 22.46
C GLY A 459 -10.63 25.60 23.83
#